data_AF-A0A0S9F4K1-F1
#
_entry.id   AF-A0A0S9F4K1-F1
#
_cell.length_a   1.000
_cell.length_b   1.000
_cell.length_c   1.000
_cell.angle_alpha   90.00
_cell.angle_beta   90.00
_cell.angle_gamma   90.00
#
_symmetry.space_group_name_H-M   'P 1'
#
loop_
_entity.id
_entity.type
_entity.pdbx_description
1 polymer ?
#
loop_
_entity_poly.entity_id
_entity_poly.type
_entity_poly.pdbx_seq_one_letter_code
_entity_poly.pdbx_strand_id
1 'polypeptide(L)'
;MIFDQLVALLDKPNDEVWGLIWSDDALAILERHHELLIPEILIAWKQWPMNRQEHLACILGEVGSEDERLLIIELMLAPDPAVRHRAEEALNEHVMTVDIAKRAVPTATGFKF
;
A
#
# COMPACT_ATOMS: atom_id res chain seq x y z
N MET A 1 11.11 -15.35 -5.08
CA MET A 1 10.36 -14.57 -6.09
C MET A 1 10.17 -13.15 -5.56
N ILE A 2 9.68 -12.18 -6.34
CA ILE A 2 9.54 -10.78 -5.86
C ILE A 2 8.58 -10.68 -4.66
N PHE A 3 7.51 -11.49 -4.66
CA PHE A 3 6.60 -11.62 -3.53
C PHE A 3 7.31 -12.05 -2.24
N ASP A 4 8.17 -13.07 -2.29
CA ASP A 4 8.95 -13.52 -1.13
C ASP A 4 9.90 -12.44 -0.60
N GLN A 5 10.43 -11.60 -1.50
CA GLN A 5 11.30 -10.48 -1.11
C GLN A 5 10.53 -9.42 -0.34
N LEU A 6 9.34 -9.05 -0.83
CA LEU A 6 8.45 -8.14 -0.10
C LEU A 6 8.09 -8.72 1.27
N VAL A 7 7.65 -9.99 1.32
CA VAL A 7 7.29 -10.66 2.59
C VAL A 7 8.47 -10.66 3.58
N ALA A 8 9.70 -10.89 3.12
CA ALA A 8 10.88 -10.87 3.96
C ALA A 8 11.20 -9.48 4.55
N LEU A 9 10.84 -8.39 3.86
CA LEU A 9 10.95 -7.03 4.38
C LEU A 9 9.83 -6.72 5.39
N LEU A 10 8.60 -7.16 5.09
CA LEU A 10 7.46 -6.97 6.00
C LEU A 10 7.60 -7.79 7.29
N ASP A 11 8.34 -8.90 7.27
CA ASP A 11 8.64 -9.73 8.45
C ASP A 11 9.74 -9.17 9.36
N LYS A 12 10.37 -8.06 8.98
CA LYS A 12 11.37 -7.42 9.85
C LYS A 12 10.73 -6.97 11.16
N PRO A 13 11.52 -6.82 12.24
CA PRO A 13 11.03 -6.29 13.51
C PRO A 13 10.37 -4.92 13.32
N ASN A 14 9.26 -4.68 14.01
CA ASN A 14 8.62 -3.36 14.08
C ASN A 14 9.41 -2.48 15.06
N ASP A 15 10.48 -1.87 14.58
CA ASP A 15 11.37 -0.98 15.33
C ASP A 15 11.57 0.36 14.59
N GLU A 16 12.34 1.27 15.18
CA GLU A 16 12.63 2.57 14.56
C GLU A 16 13.29 2.44 13.18
N VAL A 17 13.99 1.34 12.91
CA VAL A 17 14.63 1.09 11.61
C VAL A 17 13.59 0.75 10.55
N TRP A 18 12.51 0.07 10.96
CA TRP A 18 11.45 -0.31 10.03
C TRP A 18 10.80 0.91 9.38
N GLY A 19 10.36 1.89 10.18
CA GLY A 19 9.73 3.11 9.67
C GLY A 19 10.68 4.12 9.01
N LEU A 20 12.00 3.90 9.06
CA LEU A 20 13.00 4.81 8.50
C LEU A 20 13.73 4.27 7.25
N ILE A 21 13.84 2.95 7.11
CA ILE A 21 14.69 2.32 6.09
C ILE A 21 13.97 1.18 5.39
N TRP A 22 13.38 0.24 6.13
CA TRP A 22 12.78 -0.95 5.51
C TRP A 22 11.40 -0.67 4.88
N SER A 23 10.70 0.36 5.34
CA SER A 23 9.50 0.88 4.69
C SER A 23 9.78 1.31 3.26
N ASP A 24 10.90 2.00 3.02
CA ASP A 24 11.25 2.54 1.69
C ASP A 24 11.61 1.42 0.70
N ASP A 25 12.39 0.43 1.15
CA ASP A 25 12.72 -0.74 0.32
C ASP A 25 11.46 -1.56 -0.01
N ALA A 26 10.57 -1.74 0.96
CA ALA A 26 9.33 -2.48 0.77
C ALA A 26 8.35 -1.73 -0.15
N LEU A 27 8.21 -0.43 0.05
CA LEU A 27 7.43 0.46 -0.80
C LEU A 27 7.96 0.47 -2.23
N ALA A 28 9.28 0.63 -2.43
CA ALA A 28 9.87 0.65 -3.76
C ALA A 28 9.65 -0.67 -4.53
N ILE A 29 9.65 -1.81 -3.83
CA ILE A 29 9.27 -3.11 -4.42
C ILE A 29 7.79 -3.11 -4.79
N LEU A 30 6.92 -2.66 -3.88
CA LEU A 30 5.49 -2.60 -4.09
C LEU A 30 5.14 -1.72 -5.29
N GLU A 31 5.63 -0.49 -5.35
CA GLU A 31 5.41 0.45 -6.46
C GLU A 31 5.84 -0.13 -7.81
N ARG A 32 7.04 -0.72 -7.87
CA ARG A 32 7.61 -1.24 -9.12
C ARG A 32 6.87 -2.46 -9.65
N HIS A 33 6.31 -3.27 -8.76
CA HIS A 33 5.69 -4.55 -9.10
C HIS A 33 4.23 -4.63 -8.67
N HIS A 34 3.59 -3.48 -8.50
CA HIS A 34 2.27 -3.34 -7.91
C HIS A 34 1.21 -4.24 -8.56
N GLU A 35 1.14 -4.25 -9.89
CA GLU A 35 0.19 -5.06 -10.68
C GLU A 35 0.36 -6.57 -10.46
N LEU A 36 1.56 -7.02 -10.08
CA LEU A 36 1.84 -8.42 -9.78
C LEU A 36 1.60 -8.74 -8.30
N LEU A 37 1.97 -7.81 -7.42
CA LEU A 37 1.99 -8.06 -5.98
C LEU A 37 0.61 -7.92 -5.33
N ILE A 38 -0.17 -6.88 -5.66
CA ILE A 38 -1.46 -6.65 -4.98
C ILE A 38 -2.43 -7.84 -5.10
N PRO A 39 -2.63 -8.46 -6.28
CA PRO A 39 -3.50 -9.63 -6.38
C PRO A 39 -3.04 -10.80 -5.50
N GLU A 40 -1.72 -11.04 -5.41
CA GLU A 40 -1.17 -12.08 -4.55
C GLU A 40 -1.36 -11.74 -3.06
N ILE A 41 -1.15 -10.47 -2.68
CA ILE A 41 -1.33 -9.99 -1.31
C ILE A 41 -2.80 -10.09 -0.88
N LEU A 42 -3.75 -9.71 -1.72
CA LEU A 42 -5.19 -9.82 -1.46
C LEU A 42 -5.61 -11.25 -1.08
N ILE A 43 -4.97 -12.26 -1.65
CA ILE A 43 -5.24 -13.67 -1.35
C ILE A 43 -4.59 -14.11 -0.03
N ALA A 44 -3.42 -13.57 0.31
CA ALA A 44 -2.58 -14.09 1.37
C ALA A 44 -2.67 -13.34 2.71
N TRP A 45 -2.94 -12.03 2.70
CA TRP A 45 -2.70 -11.15 3.85
C TRP A 45 -3.44 -11.55 5.13
N LYS A 46 -4.66 -12.10 5.00
CA LYS A 46 -5.50 -12.51 6.14
C LYS A 46 -4.85 -13.61 7.00
N GLN A 47 -3.92 -14.37 6.45
CA GLN A 47 -3.20 -15.44 7.14
C GLN A 47 -1.83 -14.98 7.69
N TRP A 48 -1.44 -13.74 7.42
CA TRP A 48 -0.15 -13.22 7.85
C TRP A 48 -0.15 -12.87 9.34
N PRO A 49 1.02 -12.93 10.00
CA PRO A 49 1.13 -12.46 11.37
C PRO A 49 0.86 -10.95 11.45
N MET A 50 0.38 -10.48 12.61
CA MET A 50 -0.09 -9.10 12.81
C MET A 50 0.95 -8.04 12.45
N ASN A 51 2.22 -8.27 12.81
CA ASN A 51 3.32 -7.36 12.47
C ASN A 51 3.44 -7.15 10.95
N ARG A 52 3.30 -8.22 10.16
CA ARG A 52 3.38 -8.15 8.71
C ARG A 52 2.18 -7.40 8.12
N GLN A 53 0.99 -7.58 8.70
CA GLN A 53 -0.20 -6.84 8.29
C GLN A 53 -0.08 -5.34 8.59
N GLU A 54 0.47 -4.99 9.76
CA GLU A 54 0.71 -3.60 10.15
C GLU A 54 1.72 -2.94 9.22
N HIS A 55 2.85 -3.63 8.97
CA HIS A 55 3.87 -3.18 8.03
C HIS A 55 3.35 -3.05 6.60
N LEU A 56 2.50 -3.97 6.15
CA LEU A 56 1.82 -3.83 4.87
C LEU A 56 0.97 -2.56 4.85
N ALA A 57 0.15 -2.33 5.87
CA ALA A 57 -0.71 -1.14 5.95
C ALA A 57 0.10 0.17 5.90
N CYS A 58 1.28 0.21 6.51
CA CYS A 58 2.17 1.38 6.49
C CYS A 58 2.77 1.74 5.13
N ILE A 59 2.79 0.83 4.14
CA ILE A 59 3.38 1.10 2.81
C ILE A 59 2.33 1.19 1.70
N LEU A 60 1.04 1.16 2.04
CA LEU A 60 -0.06 1.30 1.09
C LEU A 60 -0.51 2.76 1.00
N GLY A 61 -1.13 3.13 -0.12
CA GLY A 61 -1.74 4.45 -0.33
C GLY A 61 -0.91 5.40 -1.18
N GLU A 62 0.33 5.02 -1.47
CA GLU A 62 1.25 5.76 -2.33
C GLU A 62 1.06 5.42 -3.82
N VAL A 63 0.53 4.24 -4.16
CA VAL A 63 0.41 3.81 -5.56
C VAL A 63 -0.87 4.30 -6.23
N GLY A 64 -1.98 4.39 -5.49
CA GLY A 64 -3.21 5.03 -5.98
C GLY A 64 -4.07 4.14 -6.90
N SER A 65 -3.96 2.81 -6.81
CA SER A 65 -4.78 1.88 -7.61
C SER A 65 -6.07 1.42 -6.92
N GLU A 66 -7.10 1.05 -7.69
CA GLU A 66 -8.34 0.52 -7.09
C GLU A 66 -8.13 -0.81 -6.34
N ASP A 67 -7.21 -1.67 -6.79
CA ASP A 67 -6.92 -2.93 -6.10
C ASP A 67 -6.21 -2.69 -4.76
N GLU A 68 -5.32 -1.70 -4.71
CA GLU A 68 -4.68 -1.24 -3.47
C GLU A 68 -5.73 -0.67 -2.52
N ARG A 69 -6.67 0.14 -3.02
CA ARG A 69 -7.78 0.68 -2.23
C ARG A 69 -8.65 -0.42 -1.64
N LEU A 70 -8.93 -1.49 -2.39
CA LEU A 70 -9.66 -2.64 -1.88
C LEU A 70 -8.90 -3.33 -0.75
N LEU A 71 -7.60 -3.54 -0.91
CA LEU A 71 -6.74 -4.10 0.13
C LEU A 71 -6.71 -3.23 1.40
N ILE A 72 -6.60 -1.91 1.26
CA ILE A 72 -6.65 -0.97 2.37
C ILE A 72 -7.99 -1.09 3.13
N ILE A 73 -9.12 -1.11 2.41
CA ILE A 73 -10.46 -1.28 3.02
C ILE A 73 -10.56 -2.62 3.76
N GLU A 74 -9.99 -3.69 3.22
CA GLU A 74 -9.97 -4.98 3.92
C GLU A 74 -9.14 -4.94 5.21
N LEU A 75 -7.99 -4.25 5.21
CA LEU A 75 -7.13 -4.08 6.39
C LEU A 75 -7.79 -3.21 7.48
N MET A 76 -8.64 -2.25 7.10
CA MET A 76 -9.46 -1.48 8.06
C MET A 76 -10.46 -2.37 8.83
N LEU A 77 -10.75 -3.58 8.34
CA LEU A 77 -11.59 -4.56 9.01
C LEU A 77 -10.79 -5.60 9.81
N ALA A 78 -9.45 -5.45 9.88
CA ALA A 78 -8.59 -6.36 10.62
C ALA A 78 -8.93 -6.37 12.12
N PRO A 79 -8.72 -7.50 12.81
CA PRO A 79 -9.01 -7.61 14.25
C PRO A 79 -8.08 -6.73 15.10
N ASP A 80 -6.86 -6.50 14.64
CA ASP A 80 -5.86 -5.73 15.36
C ASP A 80 -6.06 -4.21 15.20
N PRO A 81 -6.13 -3.43 16.30
CA PRO A 81 -6.33 -1.98 16.24
C PRO A 81 -5.20 -1.21 15.56
N ALA A 82 -3.94 -1.65 15.65
CA ALA A 82 -2.82 -0.96 15.03
C ALA A 82 -2.90 -1.11 13.50
N VAL A 83 -3.19 -2.32 13.02
CA VAL A 83 -3.44 -2.57 11.58
C VAL A 83 -4.55 -1.68 11.04
N ARG A 84 -5.69 -1.59 11.76
CA ARG A 84 -6.80 -0.72 11.34
C ARG A 84 -6.40 0.75 11.28
N HIS A 85 -5.71 1.24 12.32
CA HIS A 85 -5.27 2.62 12.38
C HIS A 85 -4.35 2.97 11.21
N ARG A 86 -3.37 2.11 10.90
CA ARG A 86 -2.49 2.29 9.74
C ARG A 86 -3.24 2.24 8.42
N ALA A 87 -4.22 1.34 8.28
CA ALA A 87 -5.05 1.28 7.08
C ALA A 87 -5.92 2.54 6.90
N GLU A 88 -6.39 3.16 7.98
CA GLU A 88 -7.08 4.46 7.94
C GLU A 88 -6.15 5.58 7.46
N GLU A 89 -4.89 5.62 7.93
CA GLU A 89 -3.87 6.55 7.45
C GLU A 89 -3.61 6.34 5.94
N ALA A 90 -3.35 5.10 5.52
CA ALA A 90 -3.13 4.73 4.12
C ALA A 90 -4.30 5.11 3.21
N LEU A 91 -5.56 4.99 3.68
CA LEU A 91 -6.72 5.40 2.89
C LEU A 91 -6.74 6.92 2.66
N ASN A 92 -6.38 7.71 3.67
CA ASN A 92 -6.30 9.16 3.53
C ASN A 92 -5.20 9.55 2.52
N GLU A 93 -4.04 8.92 2.59
CA GLU A 93 -2.93 9.09 1.65
C GLU A 93 -3.37 8.72 0.24
N HIS A 94 -4.00 7.56 0.06
CA HIS A 94 -4.54 7.11 -1.21
C HIS A 94 -5.48 8.13 -1.87
N VAL A 95 -6.41 8.70 -1.09
CA VAL A 95 -7.33 9.74 -1.59
C VAL A 95 -6.56 10.97 -2.07
N MET A 96 -5.55 11.41 -1.32
CA MET A 96 -4.71 12.54 -1.71
C MET A 96 -3.91 12.24 -2.98
N THR A 97 -3.31 11.06 -3.09
CA THR A 97 -2.54 10.59 -4.26
C THR A 97 -3.40 10.59 -5.51
N VAL A 98 -4.59 9.98 -5.44
CA VAL A 98 -5.55 9.93 -6.56
C VAL A 98 -6.01 11.34 -6.96
N ASP A 99 -6.27 12.22 -5.99
CA ASP A 99 -6.68 13.60 -6.26
C ASP A 99 -5.56 14.43 -6.90
N ILE A 100 -4.30 14.25 -6.48
CA ILE A 100 -3.13 14.86 -7.11
C ILE A 100 -3.00 14.37 -8.55
N ALA A 101 -3.08 13.06 -8.78
CA ALA A 101 -3.00 12.47 -10.11
C ALA A 101 -4.08 13.03 -11.06
N LYS A 102 -5.34 13.14 -10.59
CA LYS A 102 -6.44 13.74 -11.36
C LYS A 102 -6.19 15.21 -11.73
N ARG A 103 -5.55 15.99 -10.85
CA ARG A 103 -5.23 17.40 -11.09
C ARG A 103 -4.02 17.59 -12.02
N ALA A 104 -3.10 16.63 -12.04
CA ALA A 104 -1.89 16.68 -12.86
C ALA A 104 -2.14 16.39 -14.35
N VAL A 105 -3.28 15.79 -14.72
CA VAL A 105 -3.67 15.58 -16.12
C VAL A 105 -4.25 16.88 -16.69
N PRO A 106 -3.58 17.57 -17.64
CA PRO A 106 -4.15 18.74 -18.27
C PRO A 106 -5.34 18.30 -19.13
N THR A 107 -6.50 18.93 -18.94
CA THR A 107 -7.66 18.81 -19.84
C THR A 107 -7.26 19.25 -21.25
N ALA A 108 -6.85 18.29 -22.09
CA ALA A 108 -6.69 18.48 -23.51
C ALA A 108 -8.07 18.49 -24.18
N THR A 109 -8.88 19.52 -23.89
CA THR A 109 -10.14 19.75 -24.60
C THR A 109 -10.17 21.21 -25.04
N GLY A 110 -9.57 21.48 -26.19
CA GLY A 110 -9.45 22.85 -26.70
C GLY A 110 -8.93 23.00 -28.12
N PHE A 111 -9.19 22.04 -29.02
CA PHE A 111 -9.06 22.28 -30.46
C PHE A 111 -10.35 21.88 -31.16
N LYS A 112 -11.14 22.88 -31.55
CA LYS A 112 -12.13 22.77 -32.62
C LYS A 112 -11.49 23.38 -33.86
N PHE A 113 -11.39 22.59 -34.93
CA PHE A 113 -11.15 23.08 -36.29
C PHE A 113 -12.40 23.80 -36.81
#